data_AF-A0A1A6GYS5-F1
#
_entry.id   AF-A0A1A6GYS5-F1
#
_cell.length_a   1.000
_cell.length_b   1.000
_cell.length_c   1.000
_cell.angle_alpha   90.00
_cell.angle_beta   90.00
_cell.angle_gamma   90.00
#
_symmetry.space_group_name_H-M   'P 1'
#
loop_
_entity.id
_entity.type
_entity.pdbx_description
1 polymer ?
#
loop_
_entity_poly.entity_id
_entity_poly.type
_entity_poly.pdbx_seq_one_letter_code
_entity_poly.pdbx_strand_id
1 'polypeptide(L)'
;MQVSYHHSGFAQPVAVFLGVPFAKPPLGSLRFAPPQPAEPWSFVKNATSYPPMCSQDAVKGQRANDLITNRKEKIHLQFSEDCLYLNIYTPADLTTASRL
;
A
#
# COMPACT_ATOMS: atom_id res chain seq x y z
N MET A 1 8.58 7.24 -5.88
CA MET A 1 8.31 6.75 -7.26
C MET A 1 6.89 6.20 -7.30
N GLN A 2 6.13 6.44 -8.37
CA GLN A 2 4.70 6.08 -8.51
C GLN A 2 4.48 5.18 -9.75
N VAL A 3 3.39 4.42 -9.78
CA VAL A 3 2.94 3.65 -10.95
C VAL A 3 1.75 4.37 -11.58
N SER A 4 1.74 4.52 -12.90
CA SER A 4 0.62 5.13 -13.64
C SER A 4 -0.20 4.07 -14.36
N TYR A 5 -1.52 4.05 -14.16
CA TYR A 5 -2.44 3.16 -14.88
C TYR A 5 -3.37 3.95 -15.79
N HIS A 6 -3.51 3.51 -17.05
CA HIS A 6 -4.54 4.02 -17.96
C HIS A 6 -5.78 3.13 -17.87
N HIS A 7 -6.92 3.71 -17.50
CA HIS A 7 -8.20 3.01 -17.47
C HIS A 7 -9.11 3.53 -18.59
N SER A 8 -9.72 2.61 -19.35
CA SER A 8 -10.65 2.93 -20.44
C SER A 8 -11.90 3.62 -19.88
N GLY A 9 -11.87 4.96 -19.83
CA GLY A 9 -12.92 5.79 -19.23
C GLY A 9 -12.41 7.10 -18.62
N PHE A 10 -11.10 7.19 -18.32
CA PHE A 10 -10.45 8.42 -17.86
C PHE A 10 -9.40 8.89 -18.87
N ALA A 11 -9.45 10.17 -19.25
CA ALA A 11 -8.46 10.78 -20.14
C ALA A 11 -7.08 10.92 -19.46
N GLN A 12 -7.06 11.02 -18.12
CA GLN A 12 -5.83 11.16 -17.33
C GLN A 12 -5.44 9.83 -16.67
N PRO A 13 -4.13 9.50 -16.61
CA PRO A 13 -3.65 8.31 -15.91
C PRO A 13 -3.87 8.43 -14.41
N VAL A 14 -4.19 7.30 -13.76
CA VAL A 14 -4.31 7.22 -12.30
C VAL A 14 -2.92 7.03 -11.71
N ALA A 15 -2.52 7.92 -10.79
CA ALA A 15 -1.31 7.78 -10.00
C ALA A 15 -1.53 6.80 -8.85
N VAL A 16 -0.63 5.83 -8.73
CA VAL A 16 -0.69 4.75 -7.75
C VAL A 16 0.57 4.72 -6.90
N PHE A 17 0.37 4.73 -5.58
CA PHE A 17 1.40 4.60 -4.57
C PHE A 17 1.09 3.37 -3.73
N LEU A 18 2.00 2.41 -3.72
CA LEU A 18 1.85 1.14 -3.02
C LEU A 18 2.84 1.07 -1.86
N GLY A 19 2.37 0.64 -0.69
CA GLY A 19 3.25 0.42 0.47
C GLY A 19 3.74 1.72 1.12
N VAL A 20 2.89 2.75 1.19
CA VAL A 20 3.21 3.99 1.93
C VAL A 20 3.04 3.73 3.43
N PRO A 21 4.08 3.90 4.27
CA PRO A 21 3.96 3.67 5.70
C PRO A 21 3.09 4.75 6.33
N PHE A 22 2.15 4.36 7.20
CA PHE A 22 1.36 5.34 7.96
C PHE A 22 1.68 5.32 9.46
N ALA A 23 2.41 4.31 9.93
CA ALA A 23 2.85 4.18 11.31
C ALA A 23 4.24 3.53 11.37
N LYS A 24 4.89 3.63 12.53
CA LYS A 24 6.11 2.89 12.84
C LYS A 24 5.83 1.38 12.88
N PRO A 25 6.73 0.51 12.37
CA PRO A 25 6.53 -0.94 12.43
C PRO A 25 6.27 -1.40 13.88
N PRO A 26 5.18 -2.16 14.16
CA PRO A 26 4.78 -2.56 15.51
C PRO A 26 5.59 -3.76 16.01
N LEU A 27 6.92 -3.67 15.92
CA LEU A 27 7.87 -4.72 16.24
C LEU A 27 8.39 -4.59 17.67
N GLY A 28 8.79 -5.72 18.27
CA GLY A 28 9.44 -5.73 19.59
C GLY A 28 8.56 -5.10 20.68
N SER A 29 9.08 -4.07 21.36
CA SER A 29 8.35 -3.35 22.42
C SER A 29 7.14 -2.55 21.93
N LEU A 30 6.98 -2.37 20.61
CA LEU A 30 5.81 -1.74 20.01
C LEU A 30 4.68 -2.73 19.73
N ARG A 31 4.91 -4.04 19.91
CA ARG A 31 3.84 -5.03 19.81
C ARG A 31 2.84 -4.81 20.94
N PHE A 32 1.55 -4.79 20.59
CA PHE A 32 0.43 -4.49 21.51
C PHE A 32 0.44 -3.08 22.12
N ALA A 33 1.26 -2.18 21.61
CA ALA A 33 1.19 -0.76 21.92
C ALA A 33 0.32 -0.03 20.87
N PRO A 34 -0.20 1.17 21.19
CA PRO A 34 -0.80 2.04 20.18
C PRO A 34 0.19 2.35 19.04
N PRO A 35 -0.29 2.48 17.79
CA PRO A 35 0.58 2.82 16.67
C PRO A 35 1.22 4.20 16.88
N GLN A 36 2.51 4.31 16.60
CA GLN A 36 3.25 5.57 16.63
C GLN A 36 3.40 6.13 15.21
N PRO A 37 3.59 7.45 15.04
CA PRO A 37 3.84 8.06 13.74
C PRO A 37 4.99 7.36 12.99
N ALA A 38 4.86 7.24 11.67
CA ALA A 38 5.95 6.75 10.85
C ALA A 38 7.17 7.67 10.95
N GLU A 39 8.37 7.08 10.99
CA GLU A 39 9.61 7.85 10.98
C GLU A 39 9.73 8.61 9.64
N PRO A 40 10.19 9.88 9.67
CA PRO A 40 10.46 10.61 8.44
C PRO A 40 11.59 9.93 7.65
N TRP A 41 11.57 10.08 6.33
CA TRP A 41 12.61 9.56 5.44
C TRP A 41 13.33 10.69 4.71
N SER A 42 14.65 10.56 4.55
CA SER A 42 15.48 11.63 3.97
C SER A 42 15.46 11.70 2.44
N PHE A 43 15.11 10.60 1.77
CA PHE A 43 15.14 10.48 0.31
C PHE A 43 13.81 9.99 -0.25
N VAL A 44 13.63 10.06 -1.57
CA VAL A 44 12.40 9.58 -2.21
C VAL A 44 12.16 8.11 -1.88
N LYS A 45 11.06 7.82 -1.17
CA LYS A 45 10.64 6.45 -0.91
C LYS A 45 10.09 5.81 -2.18
N ASN A 46 10.49 4.57 -2.45
CA ASN A 46 9.89 3.80 -3.53
C ASN A 46 8.56 3.19 -3.06
N ALA A 47 7.47 3.56 -3.72
CA ALA A 47 6.11 3.15 -3.39
C ALA A 47 5.44 2.47 -4.61
N THR A 48 6.12 1.50 -5.20
CA THR A 48 5.68 0.81 -6.43
C THR A 48 5.37 -0.68 -6.22
N SER A 49 5.45 -1.18 -4.98
CA SER A 49 5.27 -2.59 -4.65
C SER A 49 4.23 -2.75 -3.54
N TYR A 50 3.40 -3.79 -3.64
CA TYR A 50 2.44 -4.09 -2.57
C TYR A 50 3.18 -4.42 -1.26
N PRO A 51 2.71 -3.87 -0.12
CA PRO A 51 3.30 -4.17 1.17
C PRO A 51 2.91 -5.60 1.63
N PRO A 52 3.59 -6.14 2.66
CA PRO A 52 3.13 -7.35 3.32
C PRO A 52 1.71 -7.17 3.90
N MET A 53 0.93 -8.25 3.89
CA MET A 53 -0.27 -8.33 4.72
C MET A 53 0.13 -8.48 6.19
N CYS A 54 -0.72 -8.00 7.09
CA CYS A 54 -0.55 -8.28 8.52
C CYS A 54 -0.65 -9.77 8.81
N SER A 55 0.07 -10.20 9.85
CA SER A 55 0.08 -11.57 10.36
C SER A 55 -1.33 -12.16 10.52
N GLN A 56 -1.59 -13.21 9.76
CA GLN A 56 -2.83 -14.00 9.76
C GLN A 56 -2.51 -15.42 9.27
N ASP A 57 -3.48 -16.32 9.27
CA ASP A 57 -3.32 -17.65 8.65
C ASP A 57 -3.03 -17.47 7.15
N ALA A 58 -1.81 -17.84 6.71
CA ALA A 58 -1.34 -17.56 5.36
C ALA A 58 -2.20 -18.24 4.27
N VAL A 59 -2.71 -19.44 4.54
CA VAL A 59 -3.53 -20.18 3.59
C VAL A 59 -4.92 -19.59 3.50
N LYS A 60 -5.55 -19.32 4.65
CA LYS A 60 -6.89 -18.73 4.69
C LYS A 60 -6.89 -17.29 4.18
N GLY A 61 -5.88 -16.50 4.56
CA GLY A 61 -5.70 -15.12 4.12
C GLY A 61 -5.52 -15.02 2.60
N GLN A 62 -4.63 -15.83 2.02
CA GLN A 62 -4.46 -15.87 0.57
C GLN A 62 -5.73 -16.33 -0.15
N ARG A 63 -6.41 -17.37 0.36
CA ARG A 63 -7.69 -17.83 -0.22
C ARG A 63 -8.76 -16.76 -0.18
N ALA A 64 -8.91 -16.05 0.94
CA ALA A 64 -9.87 -14.97 1.05
C ALA A 64 -9.56 -13.86 0.03
N ASN A 65 -8.30 -13.42 -0.05
CA ASN A 65 -7.84 -12.44 -1.03
C ASN A 65 -8.13 -12.86 -2.48
N ASP A 66 -7.86 -14.12 -2.83
CA ASP A 66 -8.13 -14.67 -4.16
C ASP A 66 -9.62 -14.68 -4.53
N LEU A 67 -10.52 -14.80 -3.54
CA LEU A 67 -11.97 -14.84 -3.75
C LEU A 67 -12.60 -13.44 -3.85
N ILE A 68 -12.08 -12.47 -3.10
CA ILE A 68 -12.68 -11.13 -3.00
C ILE A 68 -12.04 -10.10 -3.94
N THR A 69 -10.85 -10.38 -4.47
CA THR A 69 -10.11 -9.42 -5.29
C THR A 69 -10.89 -9.05 -6.55
N ASN A 70 -10.88 -7.75 -6.90
CA ASN A 70 -11.41 -7.25 -8.16
C ASN A 70 -10.34 -7.20 -9.28
N ARG A 71 -9.14 -7.73 -9.01
CA ARG A 71 -8.03 -7.75 -9.97
C ARG A 71 -8.13 -8.97 -10.87
N LYS A 72 -7.79 -8.77 -12.14
CA LYS A 72 -7.66 -9.87 -13.10
C LYS A 72 -6.55 -10.85 -12.71
N GLU A 73 -5.44 -10.32 -12.18
CA GLU A 73 -4.30 -11.10 -11.75
C GLU A 73 -4.29 -11.27 -10.23
N LYS A 74 -4.04 -12.51 -9.80
CA LYS A 74 -3.84 -12.84 -8.40
C LYS A 74 -2.44 -12.41 -7.98
N ILE A 75 -2.36 -11.80 -6.80
CA ILE A 75 -1.08 -11.42 -6.20
C ILE A 75 -0.88 -12.27 -4.96
N HIS A 76 0.29 -12.89 -4.88
CA HIS A 76 0.74 -13.57 -3.68
C HIS A 76 1.46 -12.56 -2.77
N LEU A 77 0.90 -12.31 -1.59
CA LEU A 77 1.46 -11.34 -0.66
C LEU A 77 2.19 -12.06 0.48
N GLN A 78 3.30 -11.48 0.90
CA GLN A 78 4.02 -11.92 2.09
C GLN A 78 3.27 -11.49 3.35
N PHE A 79 3.52 -12.18 4.46
CA PHE A 79 2.96 -11.84 5.77
C PHE A 79 4.07 -11.32 6.68
N SER A 80 3.80 -10.24 7.41
CA SER A 80 4.75 -9.64 8.34
C SER A 80 4.01 -8.90 9.47
N GLU A 81 4.67 -8.71 10.61
CA GLU A 81 4.22 -7.75 11.62
C GLU A 81 4.49 -6.30 11.18
N ASP A 82 5.51 -6.09 10.36
CA ASP A 82 5.70 -4.83 9.64
C ASP A 82 4.73 -4.77 8.45
N CYS A 83 3.49 -4.38 8.74
CA CYS A 83 2.39 -4.35 7.78
C CYS A 83 1.56 -3.05 7.81
N LEU A 84 1.96 -2.03 8.58
CA LEU A 84 1.22 -0.77 8.75
C LEU A 84 1.46 0.19 7.56
N TYR A 85 0.96 -0.25 6.40
CA TYR A 85 1.06 0.42 5.12
C TYR A 85 -0.31 0.66 4.50
N LEU A 86 -0.39 1.68 3.66
CA LEU A 86 -1.55 1.96 2.82
C LEU A 86 -1.15 2.04 1.35
N ASN A 87 -2.14 1.84 0.49
CA ASN A 87 -2.03 2.05 -0.95
C ASN A 87 -2.94 3.22 -1.35
N ILE A 88 -2.46 4.13 -2.18
CA ILE A 88 -3.19 5.32 -2.66
C ILE A 88 -3.39 5.20 -4.16
N TYR A 89 -4.62 5.44 -4.62
CA TYR A 89 -4.99 5.52 -6.03
C TYR A 89 -5.66 6.87 -6.24
N THR A 90 -5.04 7.78 -7.00
CA THR A 90 -5.59 9.12 -7.25
C THR A 90 -5.68 9.41 -8.75
N PRO A 91 -6.86 9.81 -9.26
CA PRO A 91 -7.01 10.23 -10.65
C PRO A 91 -6.61 11.70 -10.87
N ALA A 92 -6.22 12.41 -9.81
CA ALA A 92 -5.90 13.83 -9.89
C ALA A 92 -4.62 14.06 -10.72
N ASP A 93 -4.63 15.13 -11.53
CA ASP A 93 -3.44 15.63 -12.18
C ASP A 93 -2.51 16.29 -11.14
N LEU A 94 -1.42 15.58 -10.83
CA LEU A 94 -0.42 16.00 -9.85
C LEU A 94 0.56 17.05 -10.40
N THR A 95 0.43 17.45 -11.67
CA THR A 95 1.28 18.49 -12.30
C THR A 95 0.73 19.90 -12.11
N THR A 96 -0.58 20.02 -11.89
CA THR A 96 -1.20 21.29 -11.48
C THR A 96 -1.01 21.45 -9.96
N ALA A 97 -0.89 22.67 -9.45
CA ALA A 97 -0.74 22.97 -8.01
C ALA A 97 -2.00 22.65 -7.17
N SER A 98 -2.65 21.52 -7.46
CA SER A 98 -3.66 20.89 -6.64
C SER A 98 -3.00 20.43 -5.35
N ARG A 99 -3.17 21.22 -4.30
CA ARG A 99 -2.87 20.81 -2.94
C ARG A 99 -3.89 19.72 -2.57
N LEU A 100 -3.42 18.49 -2.38
CA LEU A 100 -4.14 17.49 -1.60
C LEU A 100 -4.24 17.95 -0.13
#